data_AF-A0A837B575-F1
#
_entry.id   AF-A0A837B575-F1
#
_cell.length_a   1.000
_cell.length_b   1.000
_cell.length_c   1.000
_cell.angle_alpha   90.00
_cell.angle_beta   90.00
_cell.angle_gamma   90.00
#
_symmetry.space_group_name_H-M   'P 1'
#
loop_
_entity.id
_entity.type
_entity.pdbx_description
1 polymer ?
#
loop_
_entity_poly.entity_id
_entity_poly.type
_entity_poly.pdbx_seq_one_letter_code
_entity_poly.pdbx_strand_id
1 'polypeptide(L)'
;VIEGDGDGQVRGFHPAALPAHESAFAMTVHKAQGSEFDDVWLQLPTRDARVLSRELLYTGITRARRALHLAGSEAVIRSALARHAARISGLAWRLGGSSDTPQASAISTKAPLPQPPAGVPVQGALF
;
A
#
# COMPACT_ATOMS: atom_id res chain seq x y z
N VAL A 1 28.84 -0.84 -13.13
CA VAL A 1 29.00 -2.19 -12.53
C VAL A 1 28.62 -2.06 -11.07
N ILE A 2 27.42 -2.50 -10.70
CA ILE A 2 26.98 -2.60 -9.30
C ILE A 2 26.68 -4.06 -9.07
N GLU A 3 27.67 -4.78 -8.55
CA GLU A 3 27.47 -5.99 -7.77
C GLU A 3 28.28 -5.78 -6.49
N GLY A 4 27.57 -5.73 -5.36
CA GLY A 4 28.15 -5.90 -4.05
C GLY A 4 28.05 -7.39 -3.74
N ASP A 5 29.19 -8.07 -3.80
CA ASP A 5 29.32 -9.45 -3.34
C ASP A 5 28.98 -9.46 -1.85
N GLY A 6 28.10 -10.36 -1.42
CA GLY A 6 27.38 -10.33 -0.14
C GLY A 6 28.25 -10.56 1.12
N ASP A 7 29.54 -10.23 1.05
CA ASP A 7 30.59 -10.79 1.90
C ASP A 7 30.94 -9.88 3.09
N GLY A 8 30.10 -8.87 3.38
CA GLY A 8 30.35 -7.90 4.45
C GLY A 8 31.53 -6.94 4.17
N GLN A 9 32.06 -6.91 2.95
CA GLN A 9 33.12 -5.99 2.57
C GLN A 9 32.56 -4.56 2.44
N VAL A 10 33.15 -3.63 3.19
CA VAL A 10 32.77 -2.22 3.13
C VAL A 10 33.37 -1.58 1.90
N ARG A 11 32.51 -0.97 1.06
CA ARG A 11 32.95 -0.23 -0.13
C ARG A 11 32.77 1.27 0.07
N GLY A 12 33.88 2.00 0.09
CA GLY A 12 33.87 3.46 0.12
C GLY A 12 33.51 4.05 -1.24
N PHE A 13 32.70 5.09 -1.23
CA PHE A 13 32.35 5.88 -2.42
C PHE A 13 32.49 7.36 -2.11
N HIS A 14 32.92 8.16 -3.10
CA HIS A 14 32.84 9.60 -3.01
C HIS A 14 31.37 10.04 -3.08
N PRO A 15 30.89 10.99 -2.26
CA PRO A 15 29.47 11.39 -2.24
C PRO A 15 28.93 11.82 -3.61
N ALA A 16 29.74 12.52 -4.42
CA ALA A 16 29.37 12.95 -5.77
C ALA A 16 29.22 11.79 -6.79
N ALA A 17 29.66 10.57 -6.44
CA ALA A 17 29.49 9.38 -7.28
C ALA A 17 28.19 8.62 -6.98
N LEU A 18 27.45 9.02 -5.93
CA LEU A 18 26.17 8.41 -5.61
C LEU A 18 25.13 8.83 -6.66
N PRO A 19 24.36 7.88 -7.24
CA PRO A 19 23.20 8.23 -8.05
C PRO A 19 22.14 8.93 -7.19
N ALA A 20 21.02 9.32 -7.80
CA ALA A 20 19.88 9.91 -7.09
C ALA A 20 19.51 9.04 -5.87
N HIS A 21 19.50 9.65 -4.70
CA HIS A 21 19.30 8.99 -3.41
C HIS A 21 18.38 9.82 -2.53
N GLU A 22 17.73 9.15 -1.59
CA GLU A 22 16.83 9.75 -0.60
C GLU A 22 17.30 9.39 0.80
N SER A 23 16.92 10.19 1.81
CA SER A 23 17.12 9.82 3.21
C SER A 23 16.36 8.53 3.55
N ALA A 24 16.95 7.69 4.38
CA ALA A 24 16.36 6.44 4.86
C ALA A 24 16.05 6.46 6.37
N PHE A 25 15.93 7.65 6.97
CA PHE A 25 15.60 7.78 8.41
C PHE A 25 14.26 7.12 8.77
N ALA A 26 13.28 7.26 7.87
CA ALA A 26 12.04 6.50 7.89
C ALA A 26 11.79 5.99 6.47
N MET A 27 11.32 4.75 6.36
CA MET A 27 10.99 4.14 5.09
C MET A 27 9.58 3.57 5.12
N THR A 28 8.97 3.44 3.95
CA THR A 28 7.69 2.75 3.83
C THR A 28 7.88 1.25 4.02
N VAL A 29 6.85 0.56 4.50
CA VAL A 29 6.85 -0.91 4.61
C VAL A 29 7.19 -1.57 3.26
N HIS A 30 6.72 -0.97 2.15
CA HIS A 30 7.04 -1.43 0.79
C HIS A 30 8.54 -1.35 0.47
N LYS A 31 9.21 -0.23 0.81
CA LYS A 31 10.67 -0.08 0.60
C LYS A 31 11.48 -1.02 1.50
N ALA A 32 10.93 -1.42 2.64
CA ALA A 32 11.61 -2.35 3.54
C ALA A 32 11.59 -3.80 3.02
N GLN A 33 10.77 -4.17 2.03
CA GLN A 33 10.56 -5.57 1.63
C GLN A 33 11.87 -6.36 1.45
N GLY A 34 11.93 -7.56 2.04
CA GLY A 34 13.10 -8.46 1.96
C GLY A 34 14.21 -8.22 2.98
N SER A 35 14.27 -7.09 3.68
CA SER A 35 15.19 -6.92 4.83
C SER A 35 14.58 -7.49 6.14
N GLU A 36 15.19 -7.22 7.29
CA GLU A 36 14.63 -7.42 8.64
C GLU A 36 15.51 -6.65 9.63
N PHE A 37 14.95 -6.16 10.73
CA PHE A 37 15.65 -5.31 11.70
C PHE A 37 15.42 -5.82 13.12
N ASP A 38 16.39 -5.63 14.02
CA ASP A 38 16.26 -6.07 15.40
C ASP A 38 15.09 -5.37 16.11
N ASP A 39 15.04 -4.05 16.01
CA ASP A 39 14.00 -3.21 16.60
C ASP A 39 13.30 -2.39 15.50
N VAL A 40 11.96 -2.40 15.49
CA VAL A 40 11.16 -1.66 14.52
C VAL A 40 10.20 -0.72 15.22
N TRP A 41 10.18 0.54 14.79
CA TRP A 41 9.16 1.52 15.14
C TRP A 41 8.19 1.68 13.97
N LEU A 42 6.98 1.15 14.11
CA LEU A 42 5.95 1.20 13.08
C LEU A 42 4.95 2.32 13.38
N GLN A 43 5.08 3.42 12.64
CA GLN A 43 4.17 4.56 12.72
C GLN A 43 2.99 4.39 11.77
N LEU A 44 1.77 4.33 12.33
CA LEU A 44 0.53 4.33 11.58
C LEU A 44 0.04 5.77 11.34
N PRO A 45 -0.75 6.03 10.29
CA PRO A 45 -1.39 7.32 10.09
C PRO A 45 -2.37 7.64 11.23
N THR A 46 -2.56 8.93 11.50
CA THR A 46 -3.47 9.41 12.55
C THR A 46 -4.95 9.15 12.25
N ARG A 47 -5.29 9.02 10.97
CA ARG A 47 -6.62 8.70 10.45
C ARG A 47 -6.55 7.48 9.54
N ASP A 48 -7.69 6.82 9.36
CA ASP A 48 -7.78 5.70 8.45
C ASP A 48 -7.33 6.08 7.03
N ALA A 49 -6.58 5.19 6.39
CA ALA A 49 -6.03 5.35 5.07
C ALA A 49 -6.28 4.09 4.25
N ARG A 50 -6.77 4.23 3.02
CA ARG A 50 -7.10 3.08 2.15
C ARG A 50 -5.93 2.11 1.93
N VAL A 51 -4.70 2.63 1.94
CA VAL A 51 -3.48 1.82 1.79
C VAL A 51 -3.20 0.94 3.01
N LEU A 52 -3.71 1.30 4.18
CA LEU A 52 -3.51 0.55 5.41
C LEU A 52 -4.45 -0.67 5.43
N SER A 53 -3.92 -1.83 5.06
CA SER A 53 -4.60 -3.12 5.14
C SER A 53 -3.95 -4.03 6.20
N ARG A 54 -4.62 -5.15 6.48
CA ARG A 54 -4.11 -6.20 7.36
C ARG A 54 -2.78 -6.77 6.87
N GLU A 55 -2.65 -6.98 5.57
CA GLU A 55 -1.42 -7.49 4.95
C GLU A 55 -0.28 -6.48 5.10
N LEU A 56 -0.53 -5.19 4.90
CA LEU A 56 0.50 -4.16 5.08
C LEU A 56 0.95 -4.08 6.55
N LEU A 57 -0.01 -4.14 7.48
CA LEU A 57 0.27 -4.16 8.91
C LEU A 57 1.07 -5.42 9.30
N TYR A 58 0.65 -6.59 8.82
CA TYR A 58 1.35 -7.86 9.02
C TYR A 58 2.78 -7.79 8.51
N THR A 59 3.01 -7.33 7.27
CA THR A 59 4.35 -7.18 6.72
C THR A 59 5.20 -6.23 7.55
N GLY A 60 4.63 -5.12 8.02
CA GLY A 60 5.30 -4.18 8.92
C GLY A 60 5.71 -4.82 10.25
N ILE A 61 4.84 -5.64 10.84
CA ILE A 61 5.09 -6.38 12.08
C ILE A 61 6.21 -7.40 11.89
N THR A 62 6.18 -8.19 10.81
CA THR A 62 7.19 -9.23 10.54
C THR A 62 8.56 -8.65 10.18
N ARG A 63 8.73 -7.32 10.16
CA ARG A 63 10.04 -6.70 9.99
C ARG A 63 10.90 -6.71 11.24
N ALA A 64 10.28 -6.86 12.41
CA ALA A 64 10.97 -6.90 13.69
C ALA A 64 11.46 -8.32 13.97
N ARG A 65 12.76 -8.48 14.25
CA ARG A 65 13.34 -9.74 14.74
C ARG A 65 13.20 -9.88 16.25
N ARG A 66 13.32 -8.78 17.00
CA ARG A 66 13.38 -8.79 18.47
C ARG A 66 12.28 -7.94 19.11
N ALA A 67 12.11 -6.69 18.71
CA ALA A 67 11.10 -5.81 19.30
C ALA A 67 10.35 -4.96 18.27
N LEU A 68 9.08 -4.70 18.57
CA LEU A 68 8.21 -3.85 17.79
C LEU A 68 7.58 -2.78 18.69
N HIS A 69 7.72 -1.53 18.27
CA HIS A 69 7.01 -0.38 18.82
C HIS A 69 5.96 0.08 17.82
N LEU A 70 4.68 -0.19 18.09
CA LEU A 70 3.58 0.19 17.22
C LEU A 70 2.93 1.50 17.70
N ALA A 71 3.02 2.55 16.88
CA ALA A 71 2.43 3.85 17.17
C ALA A 71 1.19 4.10 16.29
N GLY A 72 0.00 4.02 16.89
CA GLY A 72 -1.26 4.25 16.21
C GLY A 72 -2.44 4.18 17.18
N SER A 73 -3.59 4.74 16.79
CA SER A 73 -4.81 4.62 17.60
C SER A 73 -5.44 3.23 17.43
N GLU A 74 -6.12 2.75 18.47
CA GLU A 74 -6.84 1.48 18.42
C GLU A 74 -7.83 1.43 17.24
N ALA A 75 -8.55 2.54 16.99
CA ALA A 75 -9.50 2.65 15.89
C ALA A 75 -8.83 2.43 14.51
N VAL A 76 -7.64 3.00 14.29
CA VAL A 76 -6.89 2.83 13.03
C VAL A 76 -6.41 1.39 12.89
N ILE A 77 -5.90 0.79 13.97
CA ILE A 77 -5.46 -0.61 13.97
C ILE A 77 -6.64 -1.54 13.66
N ARG A 78 -7.80 -1.32 14.29
CA ARG A 78 -9.00 -2.13 14.06
C ARG A 78 -9.50 -2.00 12.62
N SER A 79 -9.50 -0.80 12.06
CA SER A 79 -9.85 -0.57 10.64
C SER A 79 -8.88 -1.29 9.70
N ALA A 80 -7.58 -1.21 9.97
CA ALA A 80 -6.56 -1.91 9.21
C ALA A 80 -6.78 -3.43 9.21
N LEU A 81 -7.03 -4.01 10.39
CA LEU A 81 -7.25 -5.46 10.54
C LEU A 81 -8.53 -5.95 9.87
N ALA A 82 -9.55 -5.10 9.76
CA ALA A 82 -10.80 -5.41 9.06
C ALA A 82 -10.66 -5.30 7.53
N ARG A 83 -9.60 -4.67 7.01
CA ARG A 83 -9.38 -4.44 5.58
C ARG A 83 -8.39 -5.43 4.99
N HIS A 84 -8.80 -6.09 3.92
CA HIS A 84 -7.92 -6.91 3.09
C HIS A 84 -7.41 -6.13 1.88
N ALA A 85 -6.17 -6.40 1.47
CA ALA A 85 -5.63 -5.93 0.21
C ALA A 85 -6.39 -6.56 -0.96
N ALA A 86 -7.04 -5.72 -1.76
CA ALA A 86 -7.73 -6.18 -2.97
C ALA A 86 -6.72 -6.70 -3.99
N ARG A 87 -6.99 -7.89 -4.55
CA ARG A 87 -6.20 -8.48 -5.63
C ARG A 87 -7.03 -8.58 -6.88
N ILE A 88 -6.77 -7.70 -7.84
CA ILE A 88 -7.42 -7.75 -9.15
C ILE A 88 -6.52 -8.57 -10.07
N SER A 89 -6.84 -9.85 -10.24
CA SER A 89 -6.15 -10.71 -11.22
C SER A 89 -7.09 -11.78 -11.76
N GLY A 90 -6.84 -12.25 -12.99
CA GLY A 90 -7.59 -13.37 -13.58
C GLY A 90 -7.11 -14.75 -13.13
N LEU A 91 -6.07 -14.83 -12.28
CA LEU A 91 -5.43 -16.10 -11.94
C LEU A 91 -6.38 -17.05 -11.20
N ALA A 92 -7.18 -16.53 -10.27
CA ALA A 92 -8.17 -17.33 -9.53
C ALA A 92 -9.17 -17.99 -10.49
N TRP A 93 -9.69 -17.23 -11.45
CA TRP A 93 -10.59 -17.75 -12.49
C TRP A 93 -9.91 -18.82 -13.37
N ARG A 94 -8.66 -18.59 -13.79
CA ARG A 94 -7.90 -19.56 -14.60
C ARG A 94 -7.59 -20.87 -13.86
N LEU A 95 -7.47 -20.82 -12.53
CA LEU A 95 -7.29 -21.99 -11.68
C LEU A 95 -8.61 -22.69 -11.33
N GLY A 96 -9.74 -22.29 -11.95
CA GLY A 96 -11.05 -22.88 -11.68
C GLY A 96 -11.73 -22.37 -10.40
N GLY A 97 -11.18 -21.32 -9.79
CA GLY A 97 -11.84 -20.65 -8.67
C GLY A 97 -13.14 -19.99 -9.15
N SER A 98 -14.23 -20.24 -8.43
CA SER A 98 -15.48 -19.49 -8.58
C SER A 98 -15.16 -18.01 -8.58
N SER A 99 -15.64 -17.26 -9.57
CA SER A 99 -15.47 -15.81 -9.60
C SER A 99 -16.15 -15.20 -8.38
N ASP A 100 -15.40 -15.00 -7.30
CA ASP A 100 -15.84 -14.25 -6.15
C ASP A 100 -15.91 -12.80 -6.62
N THR A 101 -17.07 -12.45 -7.18
CA THR A 101 -17.37 -11.08 -7.58
C THR A 101 -17.28 -10.28 -6.30
N PRO A 102 -16.39 -9.28 -6.20
CA PRO A 102 -16.36 -8.43 -5.02
C PRO A 102 -17.76 -7.87 -4.83
N GLN A 103 -18.44 -8.25 -3.76
CA GLN A 103 -19.68 -7.60 -3.38
C GLN A 103 -19.29 -6.15 -3.11
N ALA A 104 -19.55 -5.28 -4.08
CA ALA A 104 -19.39 -3.86 -3.95
C ALA A 104 -20.23 -3.46 -2.73
N SER A 105 -19.57 -3.25 -1.59
CA SER A 105 -20.20 -2.57 -0.46
C SER A 105 -20.77 -1.31 -1.04
N ALA A 106 -22.10 -1.22 -1.01
CA ALA A 106 -22.87 -0.19 -1.67
C ALA A 106 -22.19 1.14 -1.44
N ILE A 107 -21.60 1.70 -2.49
CA ILE A 107 -21.37 3.14 -2.55
C ILE A 107 -22.79 3.67 -2.37
N SER A 108 -23.09 4.23 -1.20
CA SER A 108 -24.33 4.95 -0.98
C SER A 108 -24.37 6.01 -2.07
N THR A 109 -25.12 5.73 -3.13
CA THR A 109 -25.39 6.66 -4.20
C THR A 109 -26.19 7.77 -3.55
N LYS A 110 -25.47 8.83 -3.17
CA LYS A 110 -26.02 10.15 -2.95
C LYS A 110 -27.04 10.42 -4.07
N ALA A 111 -28.18 10.97 -3.66
CA ALA A 111 -29.38 11.23 -4.46
C ALA A 111 -29.10 11.59 -5.94
N PRO A 112 -29.97 11.16 -6.88
CA PRO A 112 -29.80 11.42 -8.30
C PRO A 112 -29.47 12.89 -8.56
N LEU A 113 -28.42 13.14 -9.35
CA LEU A 113 -28.16 14.47 -9.89
C LEU A 113 -29.43 14.96 -10.63
N PRO A 114 -29.82 16.23 -10.47
CA PRO A 114 -30.93 16.78 -11.22
C PRO A 114 -30.67 16.59 -12.72
N GLN A 115 -31.63 16.02 -13.43
CA GLN A 115 -31.54 15.86 -14.88
C GLN A 115 -31.47 17.26 -15.51
N PRO A 116 -30.52 17.52 -16.43
CA PRO A 116 -30.50 18.80 -17.14
C PRO A 116 -31.80 18.95 -17.95
N PRO A 117 -32.32 20.18 -18.10
CA PRO A 117 -33.52 20.42 -18.88
C PRO A 117 -33.34 19.93 -20.31
N ALA A 118 -34.38 19.31 -20.86
CA ALA A 118 -34.38 18.80 -22.24
C ALA A 118 -34.02 19.92 -23.22
N GLY A 119 -32.91 19.75 -23.95
CA GLY A 119 -32.48 20.67 -25.00
C GLY A 119 -31.03 21.17 -24.94
N VAL A 120 -30.25 20.82 -23.90
CA VAL A 120 -28.82 21.17 -23.86
C VAL A 120 -28.00 20.12 -24.63
N PRO A 121 -27.24 20.47 -25.68
CA PRO A 121 -26.37 19.52 -26.35
C PRO A 121 -25.24 19.09 -25.42
N VAL A 122 -25.09 17.78 -25.22
CA VAL A 122 -23.96 17.17 -24.51
C VAL A 122 -22.78 17.02 -25.47
N GLN A 123 -21.59 17.40 -24.99
CA GLN A 123 -20.35 17.37 -25.75
C GLN A 123 -20.04 15.94 -26.25
N GLY A 124 -19.97 15.78 -27.57
CA GLY A 124 -19.70 14.50 -28.25
C GLY A 124 -20.79 14.00 -29.21
N ALA A 125 -21.93 14.69 -29.33
CA ALA A 125 -23.05 14.26 -30.20
C ALA A 125 -22.93 14.64 -31.68
N LEU A 126 -21.79 15.15 -32.13
CA LEU A 126 -21.53 15.48 -33.53
C LEU A 126 -20.15 14.98 -33.96
N PHE A 127 -19.95 13.66 -33.90
CA PHE A 127 -19.06 12.88 -34.77
C PHE A 127 -19.56 11.44 -34.79
#